data_AF-A0A5C9EB26-F1
#
_entry.id   AF-A0A5C9EB26-F1
#
_cell.length_a   1.000
_cell.length_b   1.000
_cell.length_c   1.000
_cell.angle_alpha   90.00
_cell.angle_beta   90.00
_cell.angle_gamma   90.00
#
_symmetry.space_group_name_H-M   'P 1'
#
loop_
_entity.id
_entity.type
_entity.pdbx_description
1 polymer ?
#
loop_
_entity_poly.entity_id
_entity_poly.type
_entity_poly.pdbx_seq_one_letter_code
_entity_poly.pdbx_strand_id
1 'polypeptide(L)' 'MTFENLGPLIKETRTRAVCEICSNYIYKQIYWDEESKDKKKTVFVCKKCLKDQEFKKEQQNQAAKQKS' A
#
# COMPACT_ATOMS: atom_id res chain seq x y z
N MET A 1 0.97 9.17 -1.70
CA MET A 1 1.15 8.56 -0.37
C MET A 1 1.99 7.31 -0.56
N THR A 2 3.29 7.42 -0.36
CA THR A 2 4.21 6.28 -0.42
C THR A 2 4.35 5.67 0.98
N PHE A 3 4.35 4.34 1.06
CA PHE A 3 4.50 3.57 2.31
C PHE A 3 5.93 3.64 2.87
N GLU A 4 6.82 4.38 2.21
CA GLU A 4 8.27 4.43 2.46
C GLU A 4 8.64 4.96 3.85
N ASN A 5 7.75 5.72 4.49
CA ASN A 5 7.95 6.24 5.84
C ASN A 5 7.23 5.42 6.93
N LEU A 6 6.63 4.29 6.56
CA LEU A 6 5.99 3.40 7.53
C LEU A 6 7.00 2.37 8.00
N GLY A 7 7.12 2.21 9.32
CA GLY A 7 7.93 1.18 9.94
C GLY A 7 7.37 -0.23 9.70
N PRO A 8 7.83 -1.24 10.44
CA PRO A 8 7.40 -2.63 10.22
C PRO A 8 5.88 -2.81 10.32
N LEU A 9 5.34 -3.69 9.48
CA LEU A 9 3.95 -4.13 9.58
C LEU A 9 3.76 -4.92 10.87
N ILE A 10 2.91 -4.42 11.76
CA ILE A 10 2.59 -5.04 13.05
C ILE A 10 1.47 -6.07 12.88
N LYS A 11 0.42 -5.71 12.13
CA LYS A 11 -0.77 -6.56 11.98
C LYS A 11 -1.46 -6.32 10.66
N GLU A 12 -1.99 -7.40 10.08
CA GLU A 12 -2.88 -7.35 8.94
C GLU A 12 -4.19 -8.09 9.25
N THR A 13 -5.32 -7.57 8.78
CA THR A 13 -6.62 -8.23 8.93
C THR A 13 -7.50 -7.93 7.72
N ARG A 14 -8.14 -8.96 7.16
CA ARG A 14 -9.15 -8.80 6.10
C ARG A 14 -10.39 -8.10 6.67
N THR A 15 -10.81 -7.01 6.04
CA THR A 15 -12.05 -6.32 6.42
C THR A 15 -13.26 -6.92 5.70
N ARG A 16 -14.46 -6.55 6.12
CA ARG A 16 -15.70 -6.86 5.38
C ARG A 16 -15.93 -5.93 4.19
N ALA A 17 -15.12 -4.88 4.04
CA ALA A 17 -15.24 -3.93 2.95
C ALA A 17 -14.60 -4.48 1.67
N VAL A 18 -15.18 -4.08 0.54
CA VAL A 18 -14.69 -4.39 -0.81
C VAL A 18 -14.20 -3.11 -1.49
N CYS A 19 -13.20 -3.23 -2.34
CA CYS A 19 -12.64 -2.14 -3.11
C CYS A 19 -13.58 -1.77 -4.26
N GLU A 20 -13.93 -0.49 -4.37
CA GLU A 20 -14.86 0.01 -5.39
C GLU A 20 -14.28 -0.06 -6.82
N ILE A 21 -12.96 -0.20 -6.96
CA ILE A 21 -12.27 -0.23 -8.25
C ILE A 21 -12.25 -1.63 -8.87
N CYS A 22 -12.02 -2.66 -8.04
CA CYS A 22 -11.78 -4.02 -8.53
C CYS A 22 -12.59 -5.11 -7.80
N SER A 23 -13.53 -4.71 -6.94
CA SER A 23 -14.42 -5.57 -6.15
C SER A 23 -13.72 -6.64 -5.30
N ASN A 24 -12.43 -6.45 -4.99
CA ASN A 24 -11.66 -7.34 -4.11
C ASN A 24 -11.70 -6.86 -2.66
N TYR A 25 -11.39 -7.76 -1.72
CA TYR A 25 -11.36 -7.42 -0.29
C TYR A 25 -10.34 -6.32 0.05
N ILE A 26 -10.75 -5.43 0.94
CA ILE A 26 -9.86 -4.44 1.58
C ILE A 26 -9.24 -5.06 2.83
N TYR A 27 -7.94 -4.86 2.99
CA TYR A 27 -7.15 -5.29 4.15
C TYR A 27 -6.84 -4.07 5.01
N LYS A 28 -7.02 -4.23 6.33
CA LYS A 28 -6.56 -3.29 7.34
C LYS A 28 -5.15 -3.69 7.74
N GLN A 29 -4.18 -2.83 7.48
CA GLN A 29 -2.78 -3.00 7.85
C GLN A 29 -2.42 -1.98 8.93
N ILE A 30 -1.76 -2.43 9.99
CA ILE A 30 -1.29 -1.60 11.08
C ILE A 30 0.23 -1.63 11.04
N TYR A 31 0.84 -0.47 10.83
CA TYR A 31 2.28 -0.28 10.79
C TYR A 31 2.76 0.41 12.05
N TRP A 32 4.02 0.17 12.42
CA TRP A 32 4.71 1.03 13.37
C TRP A 32 5.00 2.37 12.72
N ASP A 33 4.76 3.46 13.45
CA ASP A 33 4.97 4.82 12.95
C ASP A 33 5.46 5.65 14.13
N GLU A 34 6.76 5.96 14.17
CA GLU A 34 7.39 6.63 15.31
C GLU A 34 6.87 8.06 15.52
N GLU A 35 6.35 8.68 14.46
CA GLU A 35 5.80 10.03 14.48
C GLU A 35 4.37 10.08 15.05
N SER A 36 3.67 8.94 15.09
CA SER A 36 2.30 8.86 15.62
C SER A 36 2.27 8.75 17.14
N LYS A 37 1.31 9.43 17.79
CA LYS A 37 1.11 9.38 19.25
C LYS A 37 1.00 7.97 19.82
N ASP A 38 0.30 7.09 19.10
CA ASP A 38 0.09 5.68 19.50
C ASP A 38 1.18 4.72 18.97
N LYS A 39 2.23 5.28 18.36
CA LYS A 39 3.29 4.56 17.64
C LYS A 39 2.80 3.60 16.56
N LYS A 40 1.57 3.81 16.09
CA LYS A 40 0.85 2.92 15.18
C LYS A 40 0.10 3.75 14.16
N LYS A 41 0.15 3.31 12.91
CA LYS A 41 -0.65 3.85 11.82
C LYS A 41 -1.49 2.77 11.19
N THR A 42 -2.79 3.03 11.07
CA THR A 42 -3.72 2.14 10.38
C THR A 42 -3.89 2.60 8.93
N VAL A 43 -3.73 1.68 7.99
CA VAL A 43 -3.95 1.90 6.56
C VAL A 43 -4.93 0.84 6.03
N PHE A 44 -5.81 1.25 5.12
CA PHE A 44 -6.71 0.35 4.42
C PHE A 44 -6.23 0.20 2.98
N VAL A 45 -5.94 -1.04 2.57
CA VAL A 45 -5.34 -1.32 1.27
C VAL A 45 -6.12 -2.37 0.51
N CYS A 46 -6.30 -2.17 -0.78
CA CYS A 46 -6.65 -3.26 -1.69
C CYS A 46 -5.35 -3.80 -2.29
N LYS A 47 -4.96 -5.02 -1.91
CA LYS A 47 -3.70 -5.62 -2.36
C LYS A 47 -3.61 -5.78 -3.88
N LYS A 48 -4.74 -6.04 -4.54
CA LYS A 48 -4.80 -6.17 -6.00
C LYS A 48 -4.46 -4.85 -6.67
N CYS A 49 -5.19 -3.78 -6.32
CA CYS A 49 -4.92 -2.45 -6.85
C CYS A 49 -3.52 -1.94 -6.51
N LEU A 50 -3.02 -2.23 -5.31
CA LEU A 50 -1.66 -1.86 -4.91
C LEU A 50 -0.62 -2.53 -5.81
N LYS A 51 -0.76 -3.84 -6.06
CA LYS A 51 0.14 -4.57 -6.97
C LYS A 51 0.08 -4.04 -8.40
N ASP A 52 -1.12 -3.73 -8.90
CA ASP A 52 -1.30 -3.16 -10.24
C ASP A 52 -0.66 -1.76 -10.35
N GLN A 53 -0.67 -0.96 -9.28
CA GLN A 53 -0.01 0.35 -9.25
C GLN A 53 1.51 0.23 -9.25
N GLU A 54 2.07 -0.67 -8.43
CA GLU A 54 3.52 -0.90 -8.40
C GLU A 54 4.02 -1.42 -9.76
N PHE A 55 3.31 -2.37 -10.37
CA PHE A 55 3.63 -2.87 -11.71
C PHE A 55 3.59 -1.77 -12.79
N LYS A 56 2.67 -0.81 -12.68
CA LYS A 56 2.62 0.36 -13.58
C LYS A 56 3.80 1.31 -13.36
N LYS A 57 4.21 1.54 -12.12
CA LYS A 57 5.40 2.37 -11.80
C LYS A 57 6.69 1.74 -12.30
N GLU A 58 6.84 0.42 -12.14
CA GLU A 58 8.02 -0.31 -12.63
C GLU A 58 8.18 -0.19 -14.16
N GLN A 59 7.08 -0.30 -14.91
CA GLN A 59 7.10 -0.11 -16.37
C GLN A 59 7.46 1.32 -16.78
N GLN A 60 6.95 2.33 -16.07
CA GLN A 60 7.29 3.73 -16.33
C GLN A 60 8.77 4.03 -16.05
N ASN A 61 9.31 3.47 -14.96
CA ASN A 61 10.72 3.63 -14.61
C ASN A 61 11.67 2.92 -15.60
N GLN A 62 11.25 1.78 -16.17
CA GLN A 62 12.00 1.10 -17.24
C GLN A 62 11.98 1.88 -18.56
N ALA A 63 10.84 2.49 -18.93
CA ALA A 63 10.72 3.32 -20.12
C ALA A 63 11.54 4.63 -20.01
N ALA A 64 11.70 5.19 -18.80
CA ALA A 64 12.53 6.37 -18.56
C ALA A 64 14.03 6.09 -18.71
N LYS A 65 14.50 4.89 -18.35
CA LYS A 65 15.92 4.51 -18.46
C LYS A 65 16.40 4.22 -19.89
N GLN A 66 15.50 3.98 -20.83
CA GLN A 66 15.85 3.75 -22.24
C GLN A 66 15.93 5.05 -23.07
N LYS A 67 15.75 6.22 -22.45
CA LYS A 67 15.84 7.54 -23.09
C LYS A 67 16.96 8.44 -22.54
N SER A 68 17.90 7.90 -21.77
CA SER A 68 19.11 8.59 -21.30
C SER A 68 20.36 8.00 -21.92
#